data_AF-A0AAN0YH99-F1
#
_entry.id   AF-A0AAN0YH99-F1
#
_cell.length_a   1.000
_cell.length_b   1.000
_cell.length_c   1.000
_cell.angle_alpha   90.00
_cell.angle_beta   90.00
_cell.angle_gamma   90.00
#
_symmetry.space_group_name_H-M   'P 1'
#
loop_
_entity.id
_entity.type
_entity.pdbx_description
1 polymer ?
#
loop_
_entity_poly.entity_id
_entity_poly.type
_entity_poly.pdbx_seq_one_letter_code
_entity_poly.pdbx_strand_id
1 'polypeptide(L)'
;MVSFLALLPRALTTFLYAVAALLRFYADTDTTPIQLFPLTILQWSFLAFALGTAALLANLGLEWHAGNQSRYREIEKRDRAAQERERAARRARIQNRGFILQTRYQLTPGRETGAALTDFLSFLQEYGE
;
A
#
# COMPACT_ATOMS: atom_id res chain seq x y z
N MET A 1 -10.87 12.59 -10.89
CA MET A 1 -10.89 12.36 -12.36
C MET A 1 -10.20 11.03 -12.61
N VAL A 2 -10.95 9.96 -12.81
CA VAL A 2 -10.37 8.65 -13.17
C VAL A 2 -9.85 8.80 -14.59
N SER A 3 -8.53 8.86 -14.76
CA SER A 3 -7.90 9.06 -16.07
C SER A 3 -8.41 8.00 -17.05
N PHE A 4 -8.73 8.42 -18.27
CA PHE A 4 -9.09 7.55 -19.40
C PHE A 4 -8.05 6.40 -19.59
N LEU A 5 -6.79 6.65 -19.24
CA LEU A 5 -5.70 5.67 -19.18
C LEU A 5 -5.91 4.53 -18.16
N ALA A 6 -6.65 4.74 -17.07
CA ALA A 6 -6.94 3.70 -16.09
C ALA A 6 -8.04 2.72 -16.55
N LEU A 7 -8.90 3.15 -17.48
CA LEU A 7 -9.91 2.30 -18.12
C LEU A 7 -9.38 1.56 -19.35
N LEU A 8 -8.26 2.04 -19.90
CA LEU A 8 -7.64 1.57 -21.12
C LEU A 8 -7.31 0.06 -21.09
N PRO A 9 -6.73 -0.52 -20.02
CA PRO A 9 -6.39 -1.94 -20.01
C PRO A 9 -7.61 -2.84 -20.06
N ARG A 10 -8.66 -2.50 -19.28
CA ARG A 10 -9.90 -3.29 -19.18
C ARG A 10 -10.78 -3.16 -20.42
N ALA A 11 -10.86 -1.98 -21.01
CA ALA A 11 -11.57 -1.78 -22.27
C ALA A 11 -10.82 -2.45 -23.43
N LEU A 12 -9.48 -2.39 -23.43
CA LEU A 12 -8.63 -3.00 -24.46
C LEU A 12 -8.70 -4.54 -24.42
N THR A 13 -8.69 -5.18 -23.26
CA THR A 13 -8.84 -6.65 -23.17
C THR A 13 -10.18 -7.11 -23.73
N THR A 14 -11.25 -6.42 -23.34
CA THR A 14 -12.62 -6.71 -23.80
C THR A 14 -12.73 -6.49 -25.31
N PHE A 15 -12.16 -5.40 -25.81
CA PHE A 15 -12.13 -5.06 -27.23
C PHE A 15 -11.33 -6.08 -28.05
N LEU A 16 -10.13 -6.47 -27.60
CA LEU A 16 -9.28 -7.45 -28.26
C LEU A 16 -9.96 -8.82 -28.33
N TYR A 17 -10.64 -9.24 -27.25
CA TYR A 17 -11.38 -10.49 -27.24
C TYR A 17 -12.59 -10.44 -28.19
N ALA A 18 -13.31 -9.32 -28.23
CA ALA A 18 -14.41 -9.12 -29.16
C ALA A 18 -13.94 -9.14 -30.62
N VAL A 19 -12.81 -8.49 -30.93
CA VAL A 19 -12.19 -8.53 -32.26
C VAL A 19 -11.72 -9.94 -32.61
N ALA A 20 -11.11 -10.66 -31.67
CA ALA A 20 -10.69 -12.06 -31.87
C ALA A 20 -11.88 -12.97 -32.20
N ALA A 21 -13.00 -12.80 -31.48
CA ALA A 21 -14.22 -13.56 -31.70
C ALA A 21 -14.88 -13.20 -33.04
N LEU A 22 -14.94 -11.91 -33.39
CA LEU A 22 -15.50 -11.44 -34.66
C LEU A 22 -14.70 -11.99 -35.85
N LEU A 23 -13.38 -11.92 -35.79
CA LEU A 23 -12.49 -12.49 -36.81
C LEU A 23 -12.60 -14.01 -36.89
N ARG A 24 -12.80 -14.70 -35.76
CA ARG A 24 -12.91 -16.16 -35.71
C ARG A 24 -14.23 -16.66 -36.31
N PHE A 25 -15.32 -15.93 -36.11
CA PHE A 25 -16.68 -16.40 -36.38
C PHE A 25 -17.28 -15.85 -37.68
N TYR A 26 -16.81 -14.68 -38.13
CA TYR A 26 -17.41 -13.97 -39.26
C TYR A 26 -16.48 -13.77 -40.45
N ALA A 27 -15.18 -14.03 -40.30
CA ALA A 27 -14.21 -13.88 -41.37
C ALA A 27 -13.70 -15.25 -41.84
N ASP A 28 -13.57 -15.39 -43.16
CA ASP A 28 -13.12 -16.62 -43.80
C ASP A 28 -11.65 -16.89 -43.43
N THR A 29 -11.37 -18.05 -42.83
CA THR A 29 -10.09 -18.32 -42.15
C THR A 29 -8.89 -18.31 -43.07
N ASP A 30 -9.11 -18.55 -44.36
CA ASP A 30 -8.07 -18.63 -45.38
C ASP A 30 -7.84 -17.29 -46.11
N THR A 31 -8.66 -16.28 -45.81
CA THR A 31 -8.50 -14.96 -46.44
C THR A 31 -7.39 -14.16 -45.76
N THR A 32 -6.56 -13.50 -46.58
CA THR A 32 -5.48 -12.60 -46.16
C THR A 32 -5.96 -11.16 -46.31
N PRO A 33 -6.37 -10.49 -45.21
CA PRO A 33 -7.06 -9.21 -45.28
C PRO A 33 -6.13 -8.05 -45.65
N ILE A 34 -4.81 -8.20 -45.45
CA ILE A 34 -3.80 -7.16 -45.68
C ILE A 34 -2.68 -7.76 -46.53
N GLN A 35 -2.53 -7.31 -47.76
CA GLN A 35 -1.51 -7.85 -48.69
C GLN A 35 -0.06 -7.56 -48.26
N LEU A 36 0.16 -6.58 -47.38
CA LEU A 36 1.48 -6.21 -46.87
C LEU A 36 2.07 -7.23 -45.90
N PHE A 37 1.21 -8.02 -45.23
CA PHE A 37 1.61 -9.05 -44.28
C PHE A 37 0.83 -10.33 -44.62
N PRO A 38 1.47 -11.42 -45.03
CA PRO A 38 0.79 -12.66 -45.43
C PRO A 38 0.30 -13.46 -44.21
N LEU A 39 -0.38 -12.79 -43.28
CA LEU A 39 -1.02 -13.36 -42.12
C LEU A 39 -2.47 -13.70 -42.47
N THR A 40 -2.86 -14.96 -42.26
CA THR A 40 -4.24 -15.41 -42.45
C THR A 40 -5.14 -14.83 -41.35
N ILE A 41 -6.44 -14.73 -41.61
CA ILE A 41 -7.43 -14.31 -40.59
C ILE A 41 -7.38 -15.18 -39.33
N LEU A 42 -7.05 -16.47 -39.47
CA LEU A 42 -6.81 -17.34 -38.32
C LEU A 42 -5.63 -16.87 -37.47
N GLN A 43 -4.53 -16.45 -38.09
CA GLN A 43 -3.35 -15.92 -37.40
C GLN A 43 -3.63 -14.56 -36.75
N TRP A 44 -4.42 -13.69 -37.40
CA TRP A 44 -4.89 -12.44 -36.81
C TRP A 44 -5.79 -12.66 -35.59
N SER A 45 -6.70 -13.64 -35.65
CA SER A 45 -7.52 -14.03 -34.50
C SER A 45 -6.66 -14.53 -33.34
N PHE A 46 -5.65 -15.37 -33.64
CA PHE A 46 -4.71 -15.86 -32.62
C PHE A 46 -3.88 -14.73 -32.00
N LEU A 47 -3.40 -13.79 -32.80
CA LEU A 47 -2.69 -12.60 -32.31
C LEU A 47 -3.58 -11.73 -31.42
N ALA A 48 -4.82 -11.46 -31.84
CA ALA A 48 -5.77 -10.69 -31.04
C ALA A 48 -6.07 -11.38 -29.70
N PHE A 49 -6.22 -12.71 -29.70
CA PHE A 49 -6.42 -13.51 -28.49
C PHE A 49 -5.18 -13.50 -27.58
N ALA A 50 -3.98 -13.68 -28.14
CA ALA A 50 -2.73 -13.65 -27.38
C ALA A 50 -2.47 -12.27 -26.76
N LEU A 51 -2.70 -11.19 -27.53
CA LEU A 51 -2.60 -9.82 -27.04
C LEU A 51 -3.65 -9.52 -25.97
N GLY A 52 -4.89 -9.99 -26.12
CA GLY A 52 -5.93 -9.86 -25.11
C GLY A 52 -5.56 -10.56 -23.81
N THR A 53 -4.97 -11.76 -23.89
CA THR A 53 -4.52 -12.52 -22.73
C THR A 53 -3.33 -11.84 -22.04
N ALA A 54 -2.35 -11.36 -22.81
CA ALA A 54 -1.22 -10.61 -22.28
C ALA A 54 -1.66 -9.32 -21.58
N ALA A 55 -2.61 -8.58 -22.17
CA ALA A 55 -3.18 -7.38 -21.58
C ALA A 55 -3.95 -7.69 -20.26
N LEU A 56 -4.63 -8.83 -20.19
CA LEU A 56 -5.30 -9.28 -18.97
C LEU A 56 -4.31 -9.57 -17.84
N LEU A 57 -3.23 -10.28 -18.14
CA LEU A 57 -2.17 -10.56 -17.17
C LEU A 57 -1.46 -9.28 -16.72
N ALA A 58 -1.19 -8.35 -17.63
CA ALA A 58 -0.64 -7.05 -17.30
C ALA A 58 -1.59 -6.24 -16.40
N ASN A 59 -2.90 -6.24 -16.68
CA ASN A 59 -3.89 -5.55 -15.83
C ASN A 59 -3.92 -6.14 -14.42
N LEU A 60 -3.96 -7.47 -14.30
CA LEU A 60 -3.96 -8.16 -13.02
C LEU A 60 -2.67 -7.88 -12.22
N GLY A 61 -1.52 -7.87 -12.91
CA GLY A 61 -0.23 -7.54 -12.30
C GLY A 61 -0.16 -6.09 -11.80
N LEU A 62 -0.67 -5.14 -12.57
CA LEU A 62 -0.72 -3.73 -12.18
C LEU A 62 -1.68 -3.50 -11.01
N GLU A 63 -2.87 -4.09 -11.04
CA GLU A 63 -3.82 -4.05 -9.91
C GLU A 63 -3.21 -4.64 -8.64
N TRP A 64 -2.52 -5.78 -8.77
CA TRP A 64 -1.81 -6.39 -7.65
C TRP A 64 -0.70 -5.48 -7.10
N HIS A 65 0.12 -4.89 -7.96
CA HIS A 65 1.21 -4.00 -7.53
C HIS A 65 0.68 -2.72 -6.86
N ALA A 66 -0.33 -2.09 -7.46
CA ALA A 66 -0.99 -0.91 -6.90
C ALA A 66 -1.68 -1.20 -5.57
N GLY A 67 -2.38 -2.35 -5.48
CA GLY A 67 -3.00 -2.82 -4.25
C GLY A 67 -1.98 -3.16 -3.17
N ASN A 68 -0.83 -3.75 -3.53
CA ASN A 68 0.22 -4.02 -2.56
C ASN A 68 0.84 -2.71 -2.05
N GLN A 69 1.10 -1.75 -2.93
CA GLN A 69 1.66 -0.45 -2.56
C GLN A 69 0.72 0.35 -1.65
N SER A 70 -0.59 0.30 -1.87
CA SER A 70 -1.56 0.96 -0.99
C SER A 70 -1.57 0.34 0.41
N ARG A 71 -1.56 -1.00 0.51
CA ARG A 71 -1.49 -1.71 1.79
C ARG A 71 -0.19 -1.41 2.55
N TYR A 72 0.95 -1.36 1.87
CA TYR A 72 2.22 -0.98 2.49
C TYR A 72 2.16 0.43 3.09
N ARG A 73 1.60 1.41 2.35
CA ARG A 73 1.43 2.78 2.86
C ARG A 73 0.49 2.86 4.05
N GLU A 74 -0.58 2.06 4.08
CA GLU A 74 -1.48 2.02 5.23
C GLU A 74 -0.82 1.41 6.47
N ILE A 75 -0.06 0.33 6.29
CA ILE A 75 0.70 -0.30 7.39
C ILE A 75 1.73 0.69 7.92
N GLU A 76 2.49 1.35 7.06
CA GLU A 76 3.50 2.34 7.47
C GLU A 76 2.86 3.51 8.23
N LYS A 77 1.71 4.02 7.77
CA LYS A 77 0.98 5.08 8.49
C LYS A 77 0.50 4.61 9.86
N ARG A 78 -0.02 3.38 9.95
CA ARG A 78 -0.45 2.79 11.23
C ARG A 78 0.73 2.61 12.18
N ASP A 79 1.86 2.15 11.67
CA ASP A 79 3.06 1.94 12.48
C ASP A 79 3.62 3.26 13.01
N ARG A 80 3.72 4.30 12.16
CA ARG A 80 4.11 5.64 12.60
C ARG A 80 3.15 6.19 13.66
N ALA A 81 1.84 6.06 13.46
CA ALA A 81 0.86 6.48 14.45
C ALA A 81 0.96 5.69 15.76
N ALA A 82 1.27 4.40 15.71
CA ALA A 82 1.50 3.57 16.88
C ALA A 82 2.77 4.01 17.63
N GLN A 83 3.88 4.24 16.93
CA GLN A 83 5.12 4.76 17.52
C GLN A 83 4.93 6.14 18.16
N GLU A 84 4.19 7.05 17.52
CA GLU A 84 3.86 8.36 18.10
C GLU A 84 3.02 8.22 19.37
N ARG A 85 2.02 7.34 19.35
CA ARG A 85 1.21 7.03 20.55
C ARG A 85 2.06 6.44 21.67
N GLU A 86 2.99 5.54 21.35
CA GLU A 86 3.88 4.94 22.34
C GLU A 86 4.84 5.98 22.94
N ARG A 87 5.41 6.86 22.11
CA ARG A 87 6.22 7.99 22.57
C ARG A 87 5.42 8.93 23.46
N ALA A 88 4.19 9.27 23.07
CA ALA A 88 3.29 10.11 23.85
C ALA A 88 2.92 9.44 25.18
N ALA A 89 2.59 8.15 25.16
CA ALA A 89 2.28 7.37 26.36
C ALA A 89 3.49 7.26 27.29
N ARG A 90 4.70 7.06 26.75
CA ARG A 90 5.95 7.04 27.52
C ARG A 90 6.21 8.39 28.20
N ARG A 91 6.06 9.49 27.47
CA ARG A 91 6.17 10.86 28.02
C ARG A 91 5.13 11.11 29.10
N ALA A 92 3.87 10.75 28.86
CA ALA A 92 2.80 10.90 29.83
C ALA A 92 3.06 10.07 31.10
N ARG A 93 3.58 8.84 30.96
CA ARG A 93 3.93 7.99 32.10
C ARG A 93 5.06 8.58 32.94
N ILE A 94 6.07 9.17 32.30
CA ILE A 94 7.18 9.85 32.98
C ILE A 94 6.67 11.08 33.73
N GLN A 95 5.88 11.94 33.07
CA GLN A 95 5.31 13.13 33.70
C GLN A 95 4.41 12.77 34.89
N ASN A 96 3.53 11.78 34.73
CA ASN A 96 2.64 11.35 35.78
C ASN A 96 3.42 10.79 36.99
N ARG A 97 4.50 10.04 36.74
CA ARG A 97 5.36 9.52 37.82
C ARG A 97 6.09 10.64 38.58
N GLY A 98 6.60 11.64 37.88
CA GLY A 98 7.17 12.83 38.50
C GLY A 98 6.16 13.60 39.34
N PHE A 99 4.97 13.83 38.80
CA PHE A 99 3.87 14.52 39.50
C PHE A 99 3.45 13.80 40.79
N ILE A 100 3.30 12.47 40.74
CA ILE A 100 2.96 11.66 41.91
C ILE A 100 4.06 11.75 42.98
N LEU A 101 5.33 11.62 42.60
CA LEU A 101 6.46 11.69 43.54
C LEU A 101 6.58 13.06 44.20
N GLN A 102 6.42 14.14 43.41
CA GLN A 102 6.43 15.51 43.92
C GLN A 102 5.27 15.76 44.89
N THR A 103 4.06 15.30 44.55
CA THR A 103 2.88 15.41 45.41
C THR A 103 3.09 14.67 46.73
N ARG A 104 3.71 13.48 46.68
CA ARG A 104 4.01 12.67 47.86
C ARG A 104 5.04 13.35 48.78
N TYR A 105 6.05 13.97 48.20
CA TYR A 105 7.04 14.75 48.97
C TYR A 105 6.41 15.96 49.67
N GLN A 106 5.48 16.67 49.02
CA GLN A 106 4.78 17.80 49.63
C GLN A 106 3.82 17.39 50.75
N LEU A 107 3.11 16.28 50.59
CA LEU A 107 2.16 15.77 51.60
C LEU A 107 2.86 15.11 52.80
N THR A 108 4.03 14.50 52.58
CA THR A 108 4.79 13.82 53.63
C THR A 108 6.29 14.04 53.39
N PRO A 109 6.83 15.20 53.83
CA PRO A 109 8.26 15.47 53.67
C PRO A 109 9.05 14.53 54.60
N GLY A 110 9.86 13.66 53.99
CA GLY A 110 10.65 12.66 54.69
C GLY A 110 11.88 12.24 53.88
N ARG A 111 12.86 11.61 54.54
CA ARG A 111 14.11 11.15 53.90
C ARG A 111 13.83 10.15 52.77
N GLU A 112 12.84 9.27 52.94
CA GLU A 112 12.48 8.26 51.94
C GLU A 112 11.86 8.88 50.69
N THR A 113 10.92 9.83 50.85
CA THR A 113 10.29 10.54 49.75
C THR A 113 11.28 11.45 49.01
N GLY A 114 12.22 12.07 49.74
CA GLY A 114 13.31 12.85 49.15
C GLY A 114 14.30 11.98 48.36
N ALA A 115 14.72 10.84 48.91
CA ALA A 115 15.60 9.90 48.21
C ALA A 115 14.98 9.37 46.92
N ALA A 116 13.68 9.02 46.94
CA ALA A 116 12.96 8.57 45.76
C ALA A 116 12.80 9.66 44.67
N LEU A 117 12.68 10.94 45.07
CA LEU A 117 12.62 12.06 44.14
C LEU A 117 13.99 12.29 43.49
N THR A 118 15.07 12.26 44.28
CA THR A 118 16.45 12.40 43.79
C THR A 118 16.82 11.26 42.82
N ASP A 119 16.49 10.02 43.17
CA ASP A 119 16.69 8.84 42.31
C ASP A 119 15.95 8.97 40.97
N PHE A 120 14.71 9.46 41.00
CA PHE A 120 13.93 9.71 39.79
C PHE A 120 14.52 10.85 38.94
N LEU A 121 15.06 11.91 39.54
CA LEU A 121 15.74 12.99 38.83
C LEU A 121 17.04 12.52 38.20
N SER A 122 17.84 11.70 38.89
CA SER A 122 19.03 11.08 38.29
C SER A 122 18.68 10.15 37.13
N PHE A 123 17.60 9.36 37.25
CA PHE A 123 17.10 8.54 36.15
C PHE A 123 16.73 9.38 34.91
N LEU A 124 16.12 10.55 35.09
CA LEU A 124 15.81 11.45 33.97
C LEU A 124 17.05 12.10 33.37
N GLN A 125 18.09 12.37 34.16
CA GLN A 125 19.36 12.90 33.68
C GLN A 125 20.14 11.87 32.86
N GLU A 126 20.07 10.59 33.25
CA GLU A 126 20.77 9.50 32.56
C GLU A 126 20.05 9.03 31.28
N TYR A 127 18.72 9.09 31.23
CA TYR A 127 17.91 8.73 30.05
C TYR A 127 17.49 9.94 29.19
N GLY A 128 17.99 11.14 29.51
CA GLY A 128 17.64 12.40 28.84
C GLY A 128 18.43 12.71 27.56
N GLU A 129 19.50 11.95 27.27
CA GLU A 129 20.29 12.00 26.03
C GLU A 129 19.91 10.85 25.08
#